data_AF-A0A938MVL4-F1
#
_entry.id   AF-A0A938MVL4-F1
#
_cell.length_a   1.000
_cell.length_b   1.000
_cell.length_c   1.000
_cell.angle_alpha   90.00
_cell.angle_beta   90.00
_cell.angle_gamma   90.00
#
_symmetry.space_group_name_H-M   'P 1'
#
loop_
_entity.id
_entity.type
_entity.pdbx_description
1 polymer ?
#
loop_
_entity_poly.entity_id
_entity_poly.type
_entity_poly.pdbx_seq_one_letter_code
_entity_poly.pdbx_strand_id
1 'polypeptide(L)'
;MGLEQDVDAVLLFRIKVTPPRAGRTANASSLRGTFQVKIIDAANPEDAMFVSRPLDSAKMAAAIADRAEDEPIREFTDIVNKAIDDALVLREIRPLTAELAAKRAAFLASHPPACPLRDLAELRYYQWRTLLTAEQLSTAYTKIVGEDGAKLATGTEEERRTIVGRWLEDGAGTGSISGLWVGELNQQKQVYRFELTLRSNGERVAGTSRIEDASRQFAIMAVDGSFDGRLCQLSEQTILEKNSPGQQWYLKTLTLEYANGKRLTGRWEYGSESGTISLARRAQLSH
;
A
#
# COMPACT_ATOMS: atom_id res chain seq x y z
N MET A 1 14.77 -11.18 12.25
CA MET A 1 13.92 -10.04 11.86
C MET A 1 14.86 -9.11 11.10
N GLY A 2 14.81 -9.13 9.77
CA GLY A 2 15.68 -8.26 8.97
C GLY A 2 15.09 -6.86 9.02
N LEU A 3 15.67 -5.97 9.84
CA LEU A 3 15.29 -4.57 9.84
C LEU A 3 15.61 -3.99 8.46
N GLU A 4 14.68 -3.20 7.91
CA GLU A 4 14.87 -2.48 6.65
C GLU A 4 16.13 -1.59 6.75
N GLN A 5 16.87 -1.48 5.64
CA GLN A 5 18.21 -0.87 5.61
C GLN A 5 18.24 0.65 5.89
N ASP A 6 17.07 1.26 6.16
CA ASP A 6 16.88 2.69 6.38
C ASP A 6 16.37 3.01 7.81
N VAL A 7 16.39 2.04 8.73
CA VAL A 7 16.04 2.25 10.13
C VAL A 7 17.32 2.41 10.93
N ASP A 8 17.51 3.56 11.58
CA ASP A 8 18.67 3.81 12.46
C ASP A 8 18.43 3.31 13.90
N ALA A 9 17.19 3.39 14.38
CA ALA A 9 16.82 2.95 15.72
C ALA A 9 15.41 2.40 15.79
N VAL A 10 15.19 1.46 16.70
CA VAL A 10 13.90 0.85 16.99
C VAL A 10 13.46 1.18 18.41
N LEU A 11 12.27 1.74 18.54
CA LEU A 11 11.60 1.96 19.83
C LEU A 11 10.77 0.72 20.18
N LEU A 12 11.22 -0.04 21.18
CA LEU A 12 10.50 -1.22 21.67
C LEU A 12 9.68 -0.86 22.90
N PHE A 13 8.36 -0.94 22.76
CA PHE A 13 7.40 -0.74 23.84
C PHE A 13 7.06 -2.09 24.50
N ARG A 14 7.52 -2.27 25.75
CA ARG A 14 7.21 -3.44 26.57
C ARG A 14 6.09 -3.12 27.54
N ILE A 15 4.95 -3.77 27.34
CA ILE A 15 3.81 -3.74 28.26
C ILE A 15 3.78 -5.08 28.99
N LYS A 16 3.85 -5.05 30.33
CA LYS A 16 3.65 -6.24 31.17
C LYS A 16 2.38 -6.06 31.98
N VAL A 17 1.38 -6.88 31.72
CA VAL A 17 0.13 -6.93 32.50
C VAL A 17 0.24 -8.04 33.55
N THR A 18 0.00 -7.70 34.80
CA THR A 18 -0.04 -8.64 35.92
C THR A 18 -1.50 -8.94 36.24
N PRO A 19 -1.92 -10.22 36.25
CA PRO A 19 -3.29 -10.58 36.57
C PRO A 19 -3.62 -10.23 38.02
N PRO A 20 -4.91 -10.01 38.34
CA PRO A 20 -5.35 -9.77 39.71
C PRO A 20 -5.00 -10.98 40.60
N ARG A 21 -4.71 -10.72 41.88
CA ARG A 21 -4.48 -11.79 42.87
C ARG A 21 -5.72 -12.69 42.97
N ALA A 22 -5.49 -14.00 43.09
CA ALA A 22 -6.53 -15.01 43.20
C ALA A 22 -7.57 -14.62 44.27
N GLY A 23 -8.86 -14.64 43.89
CA GLY A 23 -9.99 -14.31 44.77
C GLY A 23 -10.61 -12.92 44.60
N ARG A 24 -10.13 -12.08 43.67
CA ARG A 24 -10.81 -10.83 43.28
C ARG A 24 -11.44 -10.94 41.89
N THR A 25 -12.67 -10.45 41.74
CA THR A 25 -13.31 -10.28 40.43
C THR A 25 -12.46 -9.35 39.54
N ALA A 26 -12.18 -9.82 38.33
CA ALA A 26 -11.37 -9.09 37.34
C ALA A 26 -12.22 -7.97 36.72
N ASN A 27 -12.27 -6.83 37.39
CA ASN A 27 -12.76 -5.59 36.78
C ASN A 27 -11.58 -4.94 36.04
N ALA A 28 -11.81 -4.19 34.96
CA ALA A 28 -10.75 -3.54 34.18
C ALA A 28 -9.80 -2.65 35.03
N SER A 29 -10.30 -2.16 36.17
CA SER A 29 -9.57 -1.39 37.19
C SER A 29 -8.67 -2.19 38.13
N SER A 30 -8.66 -3.54 38.08
CA SER A 30 -7.82 -4.39 38.93
C SER A 30 -6.58 -4.96 38.23
N LEU A 31 -6.43 -4.70 36.92
CA LEU A 31 -5.24 -5.03 36.14
C LEU A 31 -4.12 -4.06 36.50
N ARG A 32 -2.97 -4.61 36.94
CA ARG A 32 -1.75 -3.82 37.15
C ARG A 32 -0.83 -4.01 35.96
N GLY A 33 -0.44 -2.91 35.33
CA GLY A 33 0.47 -2.89 34.20
C GLY A 33 1.77 -2.16 34.53
N THR A 34 2.87 -2.60 33.95
CA THR A 34 4.07 -1.78 33.83
C THR A 34 4.39 -1.53 32.37
N PHE A 35 4.70 -0.29 32.04
CA PHE A 35 5.12 0.14 30.71
C PHE A 35 6.60 0.49 30.70
N GLN A 36 7.35 0.02 29.70
CA GLN A 36 8.78 0.30 29.57
C GLN A 36 9.12 0.47 28.09
N VAL A 37 9.84 1.54 27.76
CA VAL A 37 10.44 1.77 26.45
C VAL A 37 11.91 1.35 26.46
N LYS A 38 12.35 0.70 25.38
CA LYS A 38 13.76 0.53 25.03
C LYS A 38 14.05 1.20 23.70
N ILE A 39 15.23 1.80 23.56
CA ILE A 39 15.77 2.29 22.30
C ILE A 39 16.89 1.33 21.90
N ILE A 40 16.82 0.79 20.70
CA ILE A 40 17.76 -0.20 20.18
C ILE A 40 18.37 0.37 18.90
N ASP A 41 19.70 0.32 18.77
CA ASP A 41 20.40 0.64 17.52
C ASP A 41 20.08 -0.45 16.51
N ALA A 42 19.53 -0.10 15.35
CA ALA A 42 19.21 -1.08 14.32
C ALA A 42 20.45 -1.78 13.76
N ALA A 43 21.62 -1.14 13.82
CA ALA A 43 22.90 -1.73 13.44
C ALA A 43 23.45 -2.70 14.49
N ASN A 44 23.05 -2.56 15.76
CA ASN A 44 23.41 -3.49 16.84
C ASN A 44 22.18 -3.85 17.68
N PRO A 45 21.32 -4.76 17.18
CA PRO A 45 20.06 -5.08 17.83
C PRO A 45 20.19 -5.85 19.15
N GLU A 46 21.39 -6.33 19.49
CA GLU A 46 21.63 -7.11 20.71
C GLU A 46 21.69 -6.22 21.96
N ASP A 47 22.15 -4.97 21.80
CA ASP A 47 22.33 -4.02 22.88
C ASP A 47 21.35 -2.85 22.79
N ALA A 48 20.54 -2.68 23.84
CA ALA A 48 19.69 -1.50 23.94
C ALA A 48 20.54 -0.28 24.32
N MET A 49 20.50 0.76 23.49
CA MET A 49 21.11 2.06 23.77
C MET A 49 20.52 2.69 25.03
N PHE A 50 19.23 2.46 25.26
CA PHE A 50 18.50 2.98 26.41
C PHE A 50 17.39 2.02 26.84
N VAL A 51 17.17 1.94 28.15
CA VAL A 51 16.04 1.24 28.76
C VAL A 51 15.45 2.14 29.83
N SER A 52 14.22 2.60 29.61
CA SER A 52 13.50 3.42 30.59
C SER A 52 13.19 2.63 31.88
N ARG A 53 12.96 3.34 32.98
CA ARG A 53 12.37 2.74 34.19
C ARG A 53 10.91 2.37 33.90
N PRO A 54 10.40 1.25 34.45
CA PRO A 54 9.00 0.89 34.25
C PRO A 54 8.05 1.94 34.85
N LEU A 55 7.12 2.44 34.06
CA LEU A 55 6.00 3.25 34.50
C LEU A 55 4.89 2.32 35.02
N ASP A 56 4.56 2.42 36.31
CA ASP A 56 3.54 1.59 36.96
C ASP A 56 2.15 2.22 36.80
N SER A 57 1.19 1.42 36.35
CA SER A 57 -0.24 1.74 36.33
C SER A 57 -0.78 2.29 37.66
N ALA A 58 -0.20 1.91 38.81
CA ALA A 58 -0.59 2.45 40.11
C ALA A 58 -0.21 3.93 40.28
N LYS A 59 0.95 4.33 39.75
CA LYS A 59 1.37 5.75 39.75
C LYS A 59 0.49 6.57 38.82
N MET A 60 0.13 6.01 37.67
CA MET A 60 -0.84 6.61 36.73
C MET A 60 -2.20 6.81 37.38
N ALA A 61 -2.73 5.80 38.07
CA ALA A 61 -4.00 5.88 38.76
C ALA A 61 -4.00 6.92 39.90
N ALA A 62 -2.88 7.06 40.63
CA ALA A 62 -2.72 8.08 41.66
C ALA A 62 -2.71 9.50 41.06
N ALA A 63 -1.97 9.72 39.98
CA ALA A 63 -1.94 11.02 39.31
C ALA A 63 -3.30 11.42 38.72
N ILE A 64 -4.09 10.45 38.22
CA ILE A 64 -5.49 10.68 37.81
C ILE A 64 -6.35 11.10 39.00
N ALA A 65 -6.23 10.43 40.14
CA ALA A 65 -6.97 10.81 41.35
C ALA A 65 -6.61 12.24 41.82
N ASP A 66 -5.36 12.64 41.66
CA ASP A 66 -4.84 13.95 42.06
C ASP A 66 -5.02 15.06 40.99
N ARG A 67 -5.71 14.77 39.88
CA ARG A 67 -5.87 15.68 38.71
C ARG A 67 -4.55 16.16 38.10
N ALA A 68 -3.48 15.41 38.30
CA ALA A 68 -2.16 15.59 37.71
C ALA A 68 -1.93 14.56 36.58
N GLU A 69 -2.99 14.25 35.81
CA GLU A 69 -3.03 13.17 34.81
C GLU A 69 -1.83 13.18 33.84
N ASP A 70 -1.40 14.38 33.47
CA ASP A 70 -0.34 14.57 32.49
C ASP A 70 1.07 14.46 33.07
N GLU A 71 1.25 14.60 34.39
CA GLU A 71 2.59 14.77 34.99
C GLU A 71 3.47 13.50 34.88
N PRO A 72 3.00 12.29 35.23
CA PRO A 72 3.83 11.08 35.09
C PRO A 72 4.07 10.69 33.63
N ILE A 73 3.11 10.98 32.74
CA ILE A 73 3.28 10.75 31.29
C ILE A 73 4.31 11.72 30.75
N ARG A 74 4.22 13.01 31.11
CA ARG A 74 5.16 14.04 30.66
C ARG A 74 6.57 13.72 31.14
N GLU A 75 6.75 13.42 32.42
CA GLU A 75 8.06 13.01 32.95
C GLU A 75 8.63 11.79 32.21
N PHE A 76 7.78 10.79 31.96
CA PHE A 76 8.19 9.60 31.23
C PHE A 76 8.61 9.94 29.79
N THR A 77 7.81 10.73 29.09
CA THR A 77 8.07 11.18 27.73
C THR A 77 9.32 12.05 27.66
N ASP A 78 9.53 12.96 28.61
CA ASP A 78 10.71 13.82 28.68
C ASP A 78 11.99 12.99 28.88
N ILE A 79 11.94 11.94 29.70
CA ILE A 79 13.07 11.01 29.88
C ILE A 79 13.37 10.25 28.58
N VAL A 80 12.34 9.77 27.88
CA VAL A 80 12.51 9.04 26.61
C VAL A 80 13.02 9.97 25.52
N ASN A 81 12.47 11.17 25.38
CA ASN A 81 12.90 12.18 24.40
C ASN A 81 14.35 12.59 24.65
N LYS A 82 14.71 12.86 25.90
CA LYS A 82 16.10 13.16 26.25
C LYS A 82 17.03 11.99 25.90
N ALA A 83 16.62 10.76 26.17
CA ALA A 83 17.40 9.59 25.79
C ALA A 83 17.52 9.44 24.27
N ILE A 84 16.49 9.81 23.51
CA ILE A 84 16.54 9.88 22.04
C ILE A 84 17.55 10.95 21.61
N ASP A 85 17.47 12.16 22.15
CA ASP A 85 18.36 13.28 21.78
C ASP A 85 19.82 12.98 22.13
N ASP A 86 20.06 12.35 23.29
CA ASP A 86 21.39 11.97 23.76
C ASP A 86 21.97 10.78 22.95
N ALA A 87 21.13 9.82 22.57
CA ALA A 87 21.57 8.58 21.91
C ALA A 87 21.59 8.68 20.38
N LEU A 88 20.59 9.33 19.79
CA LEU A 88 20.40 9.51 18.36
C LEU A 88 20.91 10.88 17.94
N VAL A 89 22.23 11.03 18.02
CA VAL A 89 22.89 12.18 17.40
C VAL A 89 22.63 12.11 15.89
N LEU A 90 22.15 13.20 15.31
CA LEU A 90 22.03 13.35 13.86
C LEU A 90 23.40 13.10 13.23
N ARG A 91 23.60 11.91 12.67
CA ARG A 91 24.78 11.58 11.88
C ARG A 91 24.53 12.02 10.45
N GLU A 92 25.61 12.29 9.72
CA GLU A 92 25.49 12.42 8.27
C GLU A 92 24.86 11.12 7.73
N ILE A 93 23.78 11.27 6.96
CA ILE A 93 23.14 10.15 6.27
C ILE A 93 24.23 9.40 5.52
N ARG A 94 24.35 8.09 5.76
CA ARG A 94 25.40 7.28 5.14
C ARG A 94 25.36 7.52 3.62
N PRO A 95 26.48 7.91 3.00
CA PRO A 95 26.49 8.15 1.57
C PRO A 95 26.10 6.87 0.84
N LEU A 96 25.23 7.02 -0.15
CA LEU A 96 24.81 5.90 -0.99
C LEU A 96 26.03 5.32 -1.72
N THR A 97 26.35 4.05 -1.46
CA THR A 97 27.49 3.35 -2.04
C THR A 97 27.09 2.50 -3.24
N ALA A 98 28.06 2.12 -4.09
CA ALA A 98 27.82 1.24 -5.23
C ALA A 98 27.28 -0.15 -4.78
N GLU A 99 27.75 -0.66 -3.63
CA GLU A 99 27.28 -1.92 -3.08
C GLU A 99 25.80 -1.84 -2.67
N LEU A 100 25.39 -0.76 -1.98
CA LEU A 100 24.01 -0.55 -1.59
C LEU A 100 23.10 -0.37 -2.81
N ALA A 101 23.53 0.43 -3.79
CA ALA A 101 22.81 0.61 -5.05
C ALA A 101 22.65 -0.71 -5.81
N ALA A 102 23.68 -1.55 -5.86
CA ALA A 102 23.60 -2.87 -6.49
C ALA A 102 22.65 -3.83 -5.78
N LYS A 103 22.66 -3.85 -4.43
CA LYS A 103 21.70 -4.64 -3.63
C LYS A 103 20.27 -4.17 -3.85
N ARG A 104 20.05 -2.85 -3.84
CA ARG A 104 18.74 -2.25 -4.10
C ARG A 104 18.27 -2.55 -5.51
N ALA A 105 19.14 -2.43 -6.51
CA ALA A 105 18.81 -2.76 -7.89
C ALA A 105 18.42 -4.23 -8.09
N ALA A 106 19.14 -5.15 -7.43
CA ALA A 106 18.77 -6.57 -7.43
C ALA A 106 17.41 -6.81 -6.77
N PHE A 107 17.13 -6.12 -5.65
CA PHE A 107 15.84 -6.22 -4.96
C PHE A 107 14.67 -5.76 -5.84
N LEU A 108 14.78 -4.59 -6.47
CA LEU A 108 13.74 -4.05 -7.37
C LEU A 108 13.54 -4.98 -8.58
N ALA A 109 14.64 -5.50 -9.15
CA ALA A 109 14.59 -6.43 -10.27
C ALA A 109 13.96 -7.80 -9.91
N SER A 110 14.02 -8.21 -8.64
CA SER A 110 13.39 -9.43 -8.15
C SER A 110 11.93 -9.24 -7.74
N HIS A 111 11.46 -7.99 -7.56
CA HIS A 111 10.09 -7.65 -7.20
C HIS A 111 9.54 -6.57 -8.14
N PRO A 112 9.35 -6.87 -9.44
CA PRO A 112 8.91 -5.88 -10.40
C PRO A 112 7.58 -5.25 -9.96
N PRO A 113 7.51 -3.92 -9.77
CA PRO A 113 6.27 -3.25 -9.39
C PRO A 113 5.32 -3.22 -10.59
N ALA A 114 4.04 -3.04 -10.34
CA ALA A 114 3.09 -2.82 -11.42
C ALA A 114 3.29 -1.48 -12.15
N CYS A 115 3.88 -0.49 -11.47
CA CYS A 115 4.30 0.77 -12.08
C CYS A 115 5.83 0.84 -12.11
N PRO A 116 6.47 0.39 -13.20
CA PRO A 116 7.93 0.27 -13.27
C PRO A 116 8.63 1.63 -13.33
N LEU A 117 7.94 2.72 -13.72
CA LEU A 117 8.57 4.03 -13.92
C LEU A 117 9.29 4.56 -12.68
N ARG A 118 8.73 4.36 -11.48
CA ARG A 118 9.36 4.78 -10.23
C ARG A 118 10.71 4.08 -10.03
N ASP A 119 10.71 2.76 -10.14
CA ASP A 119 11.89 1.93 -9.90
C ASP A 119 12.94 2.14 -10.99
N LEU A 120 12.51 2.29 -12.25
CA LEU A 120 13.40 2.64 -13.36
C LEU A 120 14.04 4.02 -13.13
N ALA A 121 13.30 5.01 -12.64
CA ALA A 121 13.86 6.32 -12.31
C ALA A 121 14.89 6.25 -11.17
N GLU A 122 14.62 5.47 -10.12
CA GLU A 122 15.56 5.21 -9.03
C GLU A 122 16.86 4.57 -9.55
N LEU A 123 16.75 3.54 -10.37
CA LEU A 123 17.89 2.88 -11.00
C LEU A 123 18.68 3.80 -11.94
N ARG A 124 17.99 4.67 -12.69
CA ARG A 124 18.63 5.67 -13.57
C ARG A 124 19.43 6.68 -12.74
N TYR A 125 18.91 7.08 -11.59
CA TYR A 125 19.61 7.94 -10.65
C TYR A 125 20.90 7.26 -10.14
N TYR A 126 20.85 5.97 -9.79
CA TYR A 126 22.07 5.23 -9.38
C TYR A 126 23.12 5.16 -10.49
N GLN A 127 22.71 4.95 -11.75
CA GLN A 127 23.63 5.00 -12.88
C GLN A 127 24.24 6.39 -13.05
N TRP A 128 23.44 7.46 -12.99
CA TRP A 128 23.93 8.85 -13.11
C TRP A 128 24.95 9.19 -12.02
N ARG A 129 24.76 8.67 -10.81
CA ARG A 129 25.71 8.77 -9.69
C ARG A 129 26.93 7.86 -9.82
N THR A 130 27.10 7.13 -10.93
CA THR A 130 28.17 6.14 -11.17
C THR A 130 28.18 4.98 -10.15
N LEU A 131 27.04 4.71 -9.51
CA LEU A 131 26.89 3.64 -8.52
C LEU A 131 26.49 2.31 -9.16
N LEU A 132 25.95 2.34 -10.39
CA LEU A 132 25.66 1.17 -11.22
C LEU A 132 26.36 1.28 -12.57
N THR A 133 26.87 0.15 -13.06
CA THR A 133 27.36 0.05 -14.44
C THR A 133 26.21 0.03 -15.43
N ALA A 134 26.48 0.33 -16.71
CA ALA A 134 25.48 0.24 -17.77
C ALA A 134 24.93 -1.20 -17.92
N GLU A 135 25.77 -2.21 -17.70
CA GLU A 135 25.40 -3.63 -17.74
C GLU A 135 24.46 -4.00 -16.58
N GLN A 136 24.75 -3.53 -15.37
CA GLN A 136 23.90 -3.73 -14.20
C GLN A 136 22.53 -3.06 -14.41
N LEU A 137 22.52 -1.81 -14.93
CA LEU A 137 21.29 -1.11 -15.24
C LEU A 137 20.46 -1.86 -16.29
N SER A 138 21.08 -2.24 -17.41
CA SER A 138 20.42 -2.97 -18.50
C SER A 138 19.84 -4.31 -18.01
N THR A 139 20.59 -5.03 -17.18
CA THR A 139 20.11 -6.28 -16.55
C THR A 139 18.91 -6.03 -15.64
N ALA A 140 18.96 -5.01 -14.78
CA ALA A 140 17.85 -4.68 -13.88
C ALA A 140 16.60 -4.25 -14.68
N TYR A 141 16.76 -3.37 -15.66
CA TYR A 141 15.66 -2.93 -16.52
C TYR A 141 15.02 -4.10 -17.26
N THR A 142 15.83 -5.00 -17.83
CA THR A 142 15.32 -6.16 -18.57
C THR A 142 14.52 -7.09 -17.66
N LYS A 143 14.91 -7.23 -16.39
CA LYS A 143 14.14 -8.00 -15.41
C LYS A 143 12.81 -7.34 -15.02
N ILE A 144 12.78 -6.01 -14.93
CA ILE A 144 11.58 -5.27 -14.52
C ILE A 144 10.54 -5.20 -15.65
N VAL A 145 10.97 -4.90 -16.89
CA VAL A 145 10.06 -4.59 -18.00
C VAL A 145 10.28 -5.42 -19.26
N GLY A 146 11.08 -6.48 -19.20
CA GLY A 146 11.33 -7.39 -20.31
C GLY A 146 12.24 -6.80 -21.40
N GLU A 147 11.99 -7.16 -22.66
CA GLU A 147 12.85 -6.81 -23.81
C GLU A 147 13.03 -5.31 -24.03
N ASP A 148 12.02 -4.50 -23.66
CA ASP A 148 12.10 -3.04 -23.70
C ASP A 148 13.17 -2.49 -22.73
N GLY A 149 13.51 -3.25 -21.69
CA GLY A 149 14.39 -2.81 -20.62
C GLY A 149 15.80 -2.47 -21.09
N ALA A 150 16.41 -3.31 -21.94
CA ALA A 150 17.73 -3.03 -22.48
C ALA A 150 17.75 -1.72 -23.31
N LYS A 151 16.72 -1.52 -24.14
CA LYS A 151 16.55 -0.29 -24.94
C LYS A 151 16.31 0.92 -24.04
N LEU A 152 15.57 0.76 -22.95
CA LEU A 152 15.36 1.83 -21.98
C LEU A 152 16.65 2.20 -21.24
N ALA A 153 17.53 1.24 -20.97
CA ALA A 153 18.79 1.49 -20.26
C ALA A 153 19.84 2.18 -21.16
N THR A 154 20.03 1.67 -22.39
CA THR A 154 21.17 2.06 -23.25
C THR A 154 20.79 2.54 -24.65
N GLY A 155 19.51 2.49 -25.03
CA GLY A 155 19.06 2.92 -26.36
C GLY A 155 19.13 4.43 -26.59
N THR A 156 18.71 4.86 -27.78
CA THR A 156 18.63 6.31 -28.10
C THR A 156 17.50 6.99 -27.34
N GLU A 157 17.47 8.32 -27.37
CA GLU A 157 16.37 9.06 -26.75
C GLU A 157 15.03 8.78 -27.45
N GLU A 158 15.04 8.67 -28.78
CA GLU A 158 13.87 8.35 -29.59
C GLU A 158 13.31 6.97 -29.27
N GLU A 159 14.17 5.95 -29.11
CA GLU A 159 13.75 4.61 -28.70
C GLU A 159 13.09 4.63 -27.31
N ARG A 160 13.72 5.32 -26.35
CA ARG A 160 13.16 5.50 -25.00
C ARG A 160 11.81 6.20 -25.03
N ARG A 161 11.70 7.31 -25.77
CA ARG A 161 10.45 8.08 -25.92
C ARG A 161 9.36 7.25 -26.57
N THR A 162 9.70 6.42 -27.57
CA THR A 162 8.72 5.54 -28.22
C THR A 162 8.18 4.50 -27.25
N ILE A 163 9.06 3.87 -26.46
CA ILE A 163 8.66 2.86 -25.46
C ILE A 163 7.79 3.50 -24.37
N VAL A 164 8.24 4.62 -23.78
CA VAL A 164 7.50 5.33 -22.74
C VAL A 164 6.20 5.94 -23.29
N GLY A 165 6.21 6.43 -24.54
CA GLY A 165 5.02 6.93 -25.22
C GLY A 165 3.95 5.85 -25.36
N ARG A 166 4.32 4.68 -25.89
CA ARG A 166 3.43 3.51 -25.95
C ARG A 166 2.87 3.15 -24.57
N TRP A 167 3.71 3.19 -23.54
CA TRP A 167 3.31 2.91 -22.16
C TRP A 167 2.30 3.92 -21.59
N LEU A 168 2.42 5.19 -21.97
CA LEU A 168 1.49 6.25 -21.59
C LEU A 168 0.18 6.14 -22.38
N GLU A 169 0.24 5.82 -23.68
CA GLU A 169 -0.93 5.65 -24.56
C GLU A 169 -1.74 4.40 -24.22
N ASP A 170 -1.07 3.26 -24.03
CA ASP A 170 -1.74 2.00 -23.65
C ASP A 170 -2.21 2.00 -22.18
N GLY A 171 -1.78 3.00 -21.39
CA GLY A 171 -1.84 2.97 -19.93
C GLY A 171 -1.07 1.79 -19.32
N ALA A 172 -0.24 1.10 -20.12
CA ALA A 172 0.46 -0.13 -19.78
C ALA A 172 1.72 0.11 -18.96
N GLY A 173 2.34 1.29 -19.01
CA GLY A 173 3.53 1.59 -18.18
C GLY A 173 3.26 2.44 -16.96
N THR A 174 2.00 2.71 -16.62
CA THR A 174 1.64 3.40 -15.38
C THR A 174 1.13 2.48 -14.29
N GLY A 175 0.96 1.17 -14.57
CA GLY A 175 0.23 0.28 -13.65
C GLY A 175 -1.12 0.89 -13.27
N SER A 176 -1.74 1.67 -14.16
CA SER A 176 -2.93 2.44 -13.86
C SER A 176 -4.13 1.65 -14.31
N ILE A 177 -5.01 1.34 -13.37
CA ILE A 177 -6.33 0.76 -13.65
C ILE A 177 -7.33 1.82 -14.16
N SER A 178 -6.93 3.09 -14.24
CA SER A 178 -7.78 4.17 -14.73
C SER A 178 -8.31 3.90 -16.14
N GLY A 179 -9.52 4.33 -16.44
CA GLY A 179 -10.14 4.20 -17.76
C GLY A 179 -11.51 3.54 -17.71
N LEU A 180 -12.08 3.32 -18.90
CA LEU A 180 -13.37 2.68 -19.08
C LEU A 180 -13.17 1.19 -19.37
N TRP A 181 -13.84 0.37 -18.58
CA TRP A 181 -13.85 -1.08 -18.65
C TRP A 181 -15.26 -1.54 -18.97
N VAL A 182 -15.41 -2.45 -19.92
CA VAL A 182 -16.72 -2.93 -20.37
C VAL A 182 -16.69 -4.45 -20.50
N GLY A 183 -17.76 -5.09 -20.10
CA GLY A 183 -17.94 -6.53 -20.25
C GLY A 183 -19.18 -7.00 -19.51
N GLU A 184 -19.04 -8.09 -18.77
CA GLU A 184 -20.18 -8.82 -18.23
C GLU A 184 -20.03 -9.08 -16.73
N LEU A 185 -21.17 -9.02 -16.04
CA LEU A 185 -21.34 -9.48 -14.67
C LEU A 185 -22.33 -10.65 -14.68
N ASN A 186 -21.88 -11.80 -14.19
CA ASN A 186 -22.69 -13.02 -14.10
C ASN A 186 -23.22 -13.18 -12.68
N GLN A 187 -24.54 -13.36 -12.55
CA GLN A 187 -25.23 -13.63 -11.30
C GLN A 187 -26.15 -14.83 -11.51
N GLN A 188 -25.74 -15.99 -10.98
CA GLN A 188 -26.47 -17.26 -11.16
C GLN A 188 -26.73 -17.56 -12.65
N LYS A 189 -27.97 -17.41 -13.13
CA LYS A 189 -28.39 -17.65 -14.52
C LYS A 189 -28.59 -16.36 -15.33
N GLN A 190 -28.32 -15.20 -14.72
CA GLN A 190 -28.49 -13.90 -15.35
C GLN A 190 -27.12 -13.31 -15.70
N VAL A 191 -27.05 -12.73 -16.89
CA VAL A 191 -25.87 -12.01 -17.38
C VAL A 191 -26.27 -10.56 -17.55
N TYR A 192 -25.49 -9.67 -16.94
CA TYR A 192 -25.66 -8.23 -17.02
C TYR A 192 -24.51 -7.64 -17.82
N ARG A 193 -24.81 -6.62 -18.63
CA ARG A 193 -23.76 -5.74 -19.15
C ARG A 193 -23.23 -4.92 -17.98
N PHE A 194 -21.90 -4.89 -17.84
CA PHE A 194 -21.22 -4.17 -16.77
C PHE A 194 -20.18 -3.22 -17.34
N GLU A 195 -20.25 -1.96 -16.92
CA GLU A 195 -19.27 -0.93 -17.27
C GLU A 195 -18.68 -0.35 -15.99
N LEU A 196 -17.38 -0.08 -16.01
CA LEU A 196 -16.66 0.45 -14.86
C LEU A 196 -15.73 1.56 -15.35
N THR A 197 -15.94 2.78 -14.89
CA THR A 197 -15.08 3.93 -15.17
C THR A 197 -14.25 4.21 -13.93
N LEU A 198 -12.94 4.01 -14.00
CA LEU A 198 -12.03 4.16 -12.87
C LEU A 198 -11.06 5.32 -13.07
N ARG A 199 -10.66 5.91 -11.94
CA ARG A 199 -9.55 6.85 -11.81
C ARG A 199 -8.71 6.41 -10.61
N SER A 200 -7.41 6.29 -10.80
CA SER A 200 -6.46 5.90 -9.77
C SER A 200 -5.56 7.06 -9.38
N ASN A 201 -5.27 7.19 -8.09
CA ASN A 201 -4.29 8.12 -7.54
C ASN A 201 -3.45 7.36 -6.51
N GLY A 202 -2.28 6.87 -6.95
CA GLY A 202 -1.52 5.87 -6.20
C GLY A 202 -2.31 4.56 -6.06
N GLU A 203 -2.34 4.01 -4.85
CA GLU A 203 -3.10 2.79 -4.54
C GLU A 203 -4.61 3.03 -4.46
N ARG A 204 -5.06 4.28 -4.30
CA ARG A 204 -6.49 4.59 -4.19
C ARG A 204 -7.15 4.62 -5.56
N VAL A 205 -8.34 4.03 -5.67
CA VAL A 205 -9.14 4.00 -6.88
C VAL A 205 -10.55 4.52 -6.58
N ALA A 206 -11.08 5.38 -7.45
CA ALA A 206 -12.45 5.87 -7.37
C ALA A 206 -13.07 5.92 -8.76
N GLY A 207 -14.39 5.90 -8.85
CA GLY A 207 -15.06 5.83 -10.13
C GLY A 207 -16.56 5.60 -10.08
N THR A 208 -17.09 5.05 -11.16
CA THR A 208 -18.49 4.66 -11.27
C THR A 208 -18.63 3.29 -11.92
N SER A 209 -19.54 2.46 -11.43
CA SER A 209 -20.02 1.27 -12.11
C SER A 209 -21.39 1.53 -12.74
N ARG A 210 -21.67 0.89 -13.88
CA ARG A 210 -22.99 0.82 -14.50
C ARG A 210 -23.31 -0.66 -14.73
N ILE A 211 -24.44 -1.10 -14.21
CA ILE A 211 -25.00 -2.44 -14.48
C ILE A 211 -26.27 -2.27 -15.29
N GLU A 212 -26.43 -3.06 -16.35
CA GLU A 212 -27.59 -3.01 -17.24
C GLU A 212 -28.05 -4.43 -17.59
N ASP A 213 -29.35 -4.66 -17.50
CA ASP A 213 -29.97 -5.95 -17.84
C ASP A 213 -30.37 -6.04 -19.33
N ALA A 214 -30.88 -7.19 -19.75
CA ALA A 214 -31.33 -7.41 -21.14
C ALA A 214 -32.52 -6.53 -21.55
N SER A 215 -33.27 -5.99 -20.58
CA SER A 215 -34.41 -5.09 -20.77
C SER A 215 -34.00 -3.61 -20.72
N ARG A 216 -32.68 -3.32 -20.70
CA ARG A 216 -32.09 -1.98 -20.61
C ARG A 216 -32.43 -1.23 -19.32
N GLN A 217 -32.86 -1.94 -18.29
CA GLN A 217 -32.92 -1.38 -16.95
C GLN A 217 -31.51 -1.28 -16.39
N PHE A 218 -31.21 -0.19 -15.69
CA PHE A 218 -29.84 0.06 -15.22
C PHE A 218 -29.77 0.73 -13.86
N ALA A 219 -28.59 0.64 -13.26
CA ALA A 219 -28.14 1.50 -12.16
C ALA A 219 -26.71 1.95 -12.40
N ILE A 220 -26.42 3.19 -12.03
CA ILE A 220 -25.07 3.78 -11.96
C ILE A 220 -24.75 4.01 -10.50
N MET A 221 -23.59 3.53 -10.03
CA MET A 221 -23.17 3.66 -8.64
C MET A 221 -21.79 4.29 -8.55
N ALA A 222 -21.56 5.07 -7.49
CA ALA A 222 -20.22 5.51 -7.12
C ALA A 222 -19.42 4.34 -6.58
N VAL A 223 -18.13 4.28 -6.92
CA VAL A 223 -17.20 3.22 -6.50
C VAL A 223 -15.97 3.85 -5.87
N ASP A 224 -15.49 3.28 -4.77
CA ASP A 224 -14.20 3.58 -4.15
C ASP A 224 -13.49 2.26 -3.80
N GLY A 225 -12.18 2.29 -3.61
CA GLY A 225 -11.39 1.11 -3.31
C GLY A 225 -9.88 1.30 -3.50
N SER A 226 -9.19 0.17 -3.67
CA SER A 226 -7.74 0.13 -3.79
C SER A 226 -7.26 -0.77 -4.94
N PHE A 227 -6.07 -0.47 -5.45
CA PHE A 227 -5.38 -1.26 -6.45
C PHE A 227 -3.89 -1.32 -6.14
N ASP A 228 -3.38 -2.54 -5.95
CA ASP A 228 -1.96 -2.79 -5.66
C ASP A 228 -1.12 -3.04 -6.92
N GLY A 229 -1.72 -2.87 -8.10
CA GLY A 229 -1.09 -3.17 -9.37
C GLY A 229 -1.45 -4.52 -9.99
N ARG A 230 -2.00 -5.43 -9.19
CA ARG A 230 -2.51 -6.74 -9.65
C ARG A 230 -3.94 -6.96 -9.19
N LEU A 231 -4.25 -6.72 -7.94
CA LEU A 231 -5.55 -6.93 -7.34
C LEU A 231 -6.24 -5.59 -7.11
N CYS A 232 -7.46 -5.48 -7.62
CA CYS A 232 -8.33 -4.34 -7.44
C CYS A 232 -9.48 -4.73 -6.52
N GLN A 233 -9.57 -4.07 -5.37
CA GLN A 233 -10.65 -4.25 -4.40
C GLN A 233 -11.51 -3.00 -4.42
N LEU A 234 -12.76 -3.13 -4.85
CA LEU A 234 -13.69 -2.01 -5.02
C LEU A 234 -14.96 -2.26 -4.23
N SER A 235 -15.62 -1.19 -3.80
CA SER A 235 -16.93 -1.24 -3.16
C SER A 235 -17.83 -0.15 -3.73
N GLU A 236 -19.01 -0.54 -4.20
CA GLU A 236 -20.07 0.38 -4.60
C GLU A 236 -20.63 1.08 -3.37
N GLN A 237 -20.65 2.42 -3.37
CA GLN A 237 -20.98 3.22 -2.19
C GLN A 237 -22.42 3.72 -2.21
N THR A 238 -22.88 4.22 -3.35
CA THR A 238 -24.18 4.89 -3.46
C THR A 238 -24.69 4.81 -4.89
N ILE A 239 -26.01 4.61 -5.06
CA ILE A 239 -26.68 4.67 -6.36
C ILE A 239 -26.82 6.14 -6.77
N LEU A 240 -26.15 6.52 -7.85
CA LEU A 240 -26.18 7.88 -8.41
C LEU A 240 -27.39 8.07 -9.33
N GLU A 241 -27.71 7.06 -10.14
CA GLU A 241 -28.80 7.09 -11.10
C GLU A 241 -29.36 5.67 -11.26
N LYS A 242 -30.67 5.55 -11.52
CA LYS A 242 -31.28 4.27 -11.89
C LYS A 242 -32.49 4.44 -12.80
N ASN A 243 -32.68 3.47 -13.67
CA ASN A 243 -33.90 3.26 -14.44
C ASN A 243 -34.33 1.80 -14.29
N SER A 244 -35.22 1.51 -13.34
CA SER A 244 -35.61 0.14 -13.00
C SER A 244 -36.97 0.09 -12.32
N PRO A 245 -38.08 0.29 -13.05
CA PRO A 245 -39.41 0.27 -12.46
C PRO A 245 -39.70 -1.11 -11.83
N GLY A 246 -39.73 -1.13 -10.49
CA GLY A 246 -40.05 -2.33 -9.70
C GLY A 246 -38.85 -3.22 -9.30
N GLN A 247 -37.62 -2.89 -9.71
CA GLN A 247 -36.43 -3.65 -9.37
C GLN A 247 -35.51 -2.89 -8.40
N GLN A 248 -35.00 -3.62 -7.41
CA GLN A 248 -34.04 -3.14 -6.43
C GLN A 248 -32.62 -3.48 -6.88
N TRP A 249 -31.71 -2.52 -6.77
CA TRP A 249 -30.28 -2.71 -7.01
C TRP A 249 -29.53 -2.72 -5.69
N TYR A 250 -28.55 -3.61 -5.60
CA TYR A 250 -27.73 -3.80 -4.41
C TYR A 250 -26.29 -3.42 -4.69
N LEU A 251 -25.69 -2.70 -3.74
CA LEU A 251 -24.30 -2.27 -3.76
C LEU A 251 -23.38 -3.48 -3.50
N LYS A 252 -22.40 -3.70 -4.38
CA LYS A 252 -21.52 -4.86 -4.35
C LYS A 252 -20.10 -4.49 -3.91
N THR A 253 -19.41 -5.47 -3.36
CA THR A 253 -17.94 -5.46 -3.26
C THR A 253 -17.37 -6.28 -4.42
N LEU A 254 -16.34 -5.77 -5.07
CA LEU A 254 -15.69 -6.38 -6.22
C LEU A 254 -14.24 -6.70 -5.88
N THR A 255 -13.79 -7.89 -6.23
CA THR A 255 -12.38 -8.30 -6.17
C THR A 255 -11.96 -8.74 -7.56
N LEU A 256 -11.16 -7.94 -8.24
CA LEU A 256 -10.81 -8.09 -9.66
C LEU A 256 -9.30 -8.20 -9.82
N GLU A 257 -8.84 -9.19 -10.56
CA GLU A 257 -7.45 -9.31 -11.01
C GLU A 257 -7.25 -8.53 -12.32
N TYR A 258 -6.21 -7.70 -12.34
CA TYR A 258 -5.75 -6.94 -13.49
C TYR A 258 -4.75 -7.75 -14.29
N ALA A 259 -5.15 -8.18 -15.49
CA ALA A 259 -4.34 -8.98 -16.37
C ALA A 259 -3.87 -8.16 -17.58
N ASN A 260 -2.55 -7.98 -17.67
CA ASN A 260 -1.83 -7.48 -18.85
C ASN A 260 -2.34 -6.14 -19.39
N GLY A 261 -2.81 -5.23 -18.52
CA GLY A 261 -3.29 -3.92 -18.95
C GLY A 261 -4.66 -3.89 -19.64
N LYS A 262 -5.22 -5.07 -19.95
CA LYS A 262 -6.31 -5.20 -20.93
C LYS A 262 -7.57 -5.80 -20.34
N ARG A 263 -7.47 -6.56 -19.25
CA ARG A 263 -8.62 -7.27 -18.67
C ARG A 263 -8.69 -7.09 -17.16
N LEU A 264 -9.91 -7.03 -16.65
CA LEU A 264 -10.23 -7.18 -15.24
C LEU A 264 -11.16 -8.38 -15.10
N THR A 265 -10.76 -9.38 -14.31
CA THR A 265 -11.59 -10.57 -14.08
C THR A 265 -11.62 -10.90 -12.61
N GLY A 266 -12.76 -11.32 -12.08
CA GLY A 266 -12.83 -11.70 -10.68
C GLY A 266 -14.24 -11.95 -10.20
N ARG A 267 -14.49 -11.61 -8.93
CA ARG A 267 -15.75 -11.89 -8.26
C ARG A 267 -16.39 -10.61 -7.74
N TRP A 268 -17.69 -10.67 -7.59
CA TRP A 268 -18.46 -9.69 -6.85
C TRP A 268 -19.27 -10.39 -5.76
N GLU A 269 -19.55 -9.66 -4.68
CA GLU A 269 -20.28 -10.16 -3.52
C GLU A 269 -21.26 -9.10 -2.98
N TYR A 270 -22.41 -9.56 -2.51
CA TYR A 270 -23.38 -8.77 -1.73
C TYR A 270 -24.14 -9.71 -0.79
N GLY A 271 -23.97 -9.54 0.53
CA GLY A 271 -24.58 -10.43 1.52
C GLY A 271 -24.13 -11.88 1.29
N SER A 272 -25.08 -12.79 1.09
CA SER A 272 -24.82 -14.20 0.76
C SER A 272 -24.74 -14.47 -0.75
N GLU A 273 -24.96 -13.46 -1.59
CA GLU A 273 -24.92 -13.59 -3.04
C GLU A 273 -23.53 -13.27 -3.59
N SER A 274 -23.12 -14.01 -4.62
CA SER A 274 -21.87 -13.75 -5.33
C SER A 274 -21.96 -14.16 -6.80
N GLY A 275 -21.00 -13.70 -7.59
CA GLY A 275 -20.87 -14.10 -8.98
C GLY A 275 -19.51 -13.72 -9.56
N THR A 276 -19.42 -13.65 -10.88
CA THR A 276 -18.17 -13.35 -11.60
C THR A 276 -18.28 -12.11 -12.46
N ILE A 277 -17.16 -11.43 -12.65
CA ILE A 277 -17.02 -10.25 -13.52
C ILE A 277 -15.90 -10.54 -14.52
N SER A 278 -16.13 -10.19 -15.79
CA SER A 278 -15.09 -10.16 -16.82
C SER A 278 -15.23 -8.90 -17.67
N LEU A 279 -14.24 -8.03 -17.59
CA LEU A 279 -14.19 -6.75 -18.30
C LEU A 279 -12.95 -6.67 -19.18
N ALA A 280 -13.11 -6.01 -20.32
CA ALA A 280 -12.02 -5.57 -21.17
C ALA A 280 -11.92 -4.05 -21.12
N ARG A 281 -10.69 -3.52 -21.18
CA ARG A 281 -10.47 -2.08 -21.32
C ARG A 281 -11.02 -1.64 -22.68
N ARG A 282 -11.89 -0.63 -22.69
CA ARG A 282 -12.35 -0.01 -23.93
C ARG A 282 -11.26 0.94 -24.41
N ALA A 283 -10.77 0.74 -25.64
CA ALA A 283 -9.84 1.67 -26.26
C ALA A 283 -10.47 3.08 -26.23
N GLN A 284 -9.73 4.07 -25.73
CA GLN A 284 -10.14 5.45 -25.91
C GLN A 284 -10.13 5.71 -27.41
N LEU A 285 -11.27 6.14 -27.96
CA LEU A 285 -11.29 6.67 -29.31
C LEU A 285 -10.51 7.98 -29.25
N SER A 286 -9.33 8.01 -29.85
CA SER A 286 -8.56 9.22 -30.06
C SER A 286 -9.46 10.17 -30.87
N HIS A 287 -9.92 11.24 -30.24
CA HIS A 287 -10.62 12.33 -30.91
C HIS A 287 -9.61 13.30 -31.52
#